data_AF-A0A4W5LMJ0-F1
#
_entry.id   AF-A0A4W5LMJ0-F1
#
_cell.length_a   1.000
_cell.length_b   1.000
_cell.length_c   1.000
_cell.angle_alpha   90.00
_cell.angle_beta   90.00
_cell.angle_gamma   90.00
#
_symmetry.space_group_name_H-M   'P 1'
#
loop_
_entity.id
_entity.type
_entity.pdbx_description
1 polymer ?
#
loop_
_entity_poly.entity_id
_entity_poly.type
_entity_poly.pdbx_seq_one_letter_code
_entity_poly.pdbx_strand_id
1 'polypeptide(L)'
;CNVGLYRIESVLNHFSHTVSAYVEFSYITKQIAPVFFPTSLYRHIEDAEFEDKVRFLKETIYQIIKLFDGNMKAVTWDKKNLDDFLNILECQFENLNSCVSPAMKPERRLKWYFRKLNWKVLRKMNYSVQAWELIRKETKCHLQRLGILAGQMY
;
A
#
# COMPACT_ATOMS: atom_id res chain seq x y z
N CYS A 1 22.99 -1.28 -2.66
CA CYS A 1 21.59 -1.21 -2.19
C CYS A 1 21.61 -1.30 -0.67
N ASN A 2 21.27 -0.23 0.04
CA ASN A 2 21.07 -0.32 1.47
C ASN A 2 19.59 -0.69 1.66
N VAL A 3 19.29 -1.98 1.78
CA VAL A 3 17.93 -2.43 2.14
C VAL A 3 17.65 -2.05 3.60
N GLY A 4 18.52 -1.29 4.30
CA GLY A 4 18.24 -0.61 5.55
C GLY A 4 17.02 0.31 5.41
N LEU A 5 15.85 -0.31 5.38
CA LEU A 5 14.54 0.28 5.45
C LEU A 5 14.58 1.14 6.70
N TYR A 6 14.52 2.45 6.55
CA TYR A 6 13.90 3.26 7.59
C TYR A 6 12.55 2.59 7.86
N ARG A 7 12.51 1.80 8.94
CA ARG A 7 11.60 0.70 9.25
C ARG A 7 10.27 0.77 8.47
N ILE A 8 9.88 -0.28 7.74
CA ILE A 8 8.46 -0.46 7.37
C ILE A 8 7.58 -0.38 8.63
N GLU A 9 8.10 -0.77 9.80
CA GLU A 9 7.48 -0.52 11.10
C GLU A 9 7.28 0.97 11.42
N SER A 10 8.17 1.88 11.01
CA SER A 10 7.99 3.33 11.13
C SER A 10 6.89 3.83 10.20
N VAL A 11 6.76 3.27 9.00
CA VAL A 11 5.64 3.55 8.07
C VAL A 11 4.32 3.05 8.65
N LEU A 12 4.32 1.82 9.18
CA LEU A 12 3.16 1.22 9.84
C LEU A 12 2.77 1.95 11.12
N ASN A 13 3.74 2.39 11.92
CA ASN A 13 3.52 3.18 13.12
C ASN A 13 2.98 4.56 12.76
N HIS A 14 3.58 5.25 11.78
CA HIS A 14 3.07 6.54 11.30
C HIS A 14 1.65 6.38 10.75
N PHE A 15 1.39 5.40 9.89
CA PHE A 15 0.05 5.08 9.40
C PHE A 15 -0.92 4.65 10.51
N SER A 16 -0.45 4.07 11.61
CA SER A 16 -1.27 3.75 12.77
C SER A 16 -1.55 4.99 13.64
N HIS A 17 -0.61 5.94 13.72
CA HIS A 17 -0.79 7.20 14.44
C HIS A 17 -1.72 8.16 13.68
N THR A 18 -1.70 8.18 12.35
CA THR A 18 -2.71 8.88 11.54
C THR A 18 -4.12 8.28 11.71
N VAL A 19 -4.22 7.01 12.14
CA VAL A 19 -5.46 6.30 12.45
C VAL A 19 -5.94 6.53 13.89
N SER A 20 -5.05 6.90 14.82
CA SER A 20 -5.42 7.07 16.24
C SER A 20 -6.26 8.32 16.54
N ALA A 21 -6.51 9.19 15.55
CA ALA A 21 -7.41 10.33 15.73
C ALA A 21 -8.91 9.96 15.59
N TYR A 22 -9.28 8.75 15.16
CA TYR A 22 -10.69 8.35 15.03
C TYR A 22 -10.91 6.87 15.38
N VAL A 23 -10.82 6.55 16.68
CA VAL A 23 -11.27 5.27 17.25
C VAL A 23 -12.82 5.15 17.27
N GLU A 24 -13.56 6.15 16.80
CA GLU A 24 -15.05 6.10 16.81
C GLU A 24 -15.73 5.60 15.52
N PHE A 25 -15.00 5.17 14.48
CA PHE A 25 -15.62 4.65 13.25
C PHE A 25 -15.53 3.12 13.06
N SER A 26 -15.41 2.36 14.15
CA SER A 26 -15.43 0.89 14.13
C SER A 26 -16.73 0.29 13.56
N TYR A 27 -17.78 1.10 13.35
CA TYR A 27 -19.05 0.67 12.77
C TYR A 27 -19.16 0.79 11.24
N ILE A 28 -18.28 1.53 10.54
CA ILE A 28 -18.54 1.87 9.13
C ILE A 28 -18.17 0.79 8.10
N THR A 29 -17.29 -0.19 8.37
CA THR A 29 -17.04 -1.25 7.35
C THR A 29 -16.79 -2.66 7.92
N LYS A 30 -17.87 -3.32 8.36
CA LYS A 30 -17.98 -4.79 8.23
C LYS A 30 -17.93 -5.24 6.76
N GLN A 31 -18.10 -4.31 5.81
CA GLN A 31 -17.97 -4.59 4.38
C GLN A 31 -16.54 -4.99 4.01
N ILE A 32 -16.45 -6.09 3.28
CA ILE A 32 -15.24 -6.55 2.62
C ILE A 32 -15.17 -5.82 1.27
N ALA A 33 -13.99 -5.37 0.87
CA ALA A 33 -13.83 -4.77 -0.45
C ALA A 33 -14.32 -5.77 -1.53
N PRO A 34 -15.01 -5.31 -2.59
CA PRO A 34 -15.48 -6.17 -3.69
C PRO A 34 -14.33 -6.73 -4.55
N VAL A 35 -13.08 -6.59 -4.11
CA VAL A 35 -11.87 -7.12 -4.72
C VAL A 35 -11.15 -7.91 -3.63
N PHE A 36 -10.96 -9.20 -3.83
CA PHE A 36 -10.23 -10.04 -2.87
C PHE A 36 -8.77 -9.62 -2.81
N PHE A 37 -8.26 -9.48 -1.59
CA PHE A 37 -6.84 -9.26 -1.33
C PHE A 37 -5.99 -10.33 -2.04
N PRO A 38 -4.84 -9.98 -2.64
CA PRO A 38 -4.08 -10.87 -3.50
C PRO A 38 -3.18 -11.81 -2.66
N THR A 39 -3.76 -12.53 -1.70
CA THR A 39 -3.06 -13.42 -0.76
C THR A 39 -2.18 -14.45 -1.47
N SER A 40 -2.68 -15.03 -2.56
CA SER A 40 -1.92 -16.01 -3.35
C SER A 40 -0.67 -15.40 -3.99
N LEU A 41 -0.71 -14.12 -4.36
CA LEU A 41 0.43 -13.42 -4.94
C LEU A 41 1.49 -13.15 -3.86
N TYR A 42 1.08 -12.71 -2.67
CA TYR A 42 1.99 -12.53 -1.54
C TYR A 42 2.69 -13.84 -1.16
N ARG A 43 1.93 -14.94 -1.05
CA ARG A 43 2.51 -16.26 -0.74
C ARG A 43 3.54 -16.70 -1.78
N HIS A 44 3.28 -16.45 -3.07
CA HIS A 44 4.24 -16.79 -4.12
C HIS A 44 5.55 -16.00 -4.00
N ILE A 45 5.48 -14.76 -3.54
CA ILE A 45 6.65 -13.89 -3.39
C ILE A 45 7.43 -14.17 -2.10
N GLU A 46 6.79 -14.69 -1.05
CA GLU A 46 7.46 -15.12 0.18
C GLU A 46 8.56 -16.17 -0.10
N ASP A 47 8.32 -17.04 -1.08
CA ASP A 47 9.27 -18.10 -1.50
C ASP A 47 10.18 -17.68 -2.66
N ALA A 48 10.08 -16.44 -3.15
CA ALA A 48 10.84 -15.97 -4.31
C ALA A 48 12.25 -15.50 -3.94
N GLU A 49 13.09 -15.35 -4.97
CA GLU A 49 14.44 -14.81 -4.85
C GLU A 49 14.44 -13.34 -4.39
N PHE A 50 15.56 -12.90 -3.83
CA PHE A 50 15.70 -11.55 -3.27
C PHE A 50 15.30 -10.44 -4.26
N GLU A 51 15.76 -10.50 -5.51
CA GLU A 51 15.45 -9.47 -6.52
C GLU A 51 13.94 -9.41 -6.82
N ASP A 52 13.26 -10.57 -6.86
CA ASP A 52 11.80 -10.64 -7.05
C ASP A 52 11.02 -10.10 -5.85
N LYS A 53 11.52 -10.30 -4.63
CA LYS A 53 10.95 -9.69 -3.42
C LYS A 53 11.07 -8.17 -3.47
N VAL A 54 12.26 -7.64 -3.74
CA VAL A 54 12.50 -6.18 -3.87
C VAL A 54 11.62 -5.59 -4.98
N ARG A 55 11.53 -6.26 -6.14
CA ARG A 55 10.63 -5.90 -7.25
C ARG A 55 9.20 -5.76 -6.79
N PHE A 56 8.71 -6.75 -6.05
CA PHE A 56 7.35 -6.79 -5.58
C PHE A 56 7.05 -5.70 -4.55
N LEU A 57 7.97 -5.47 -3.59
CA LEU A 57 7.88 -4.37 -2.62
C LEU A 57 7.75 -3.03 -3.35
N LYS A 58 8.69 -2.76 -4.27
CA LYS A 58 8.73 -1.52 -5.04
C LYS A 58 7.42 -1.28 -5.79
N GLU A 59 6.95 -2.28 -6.52
CA GLU A 59 5.70 -2.17 -7.29
C GLU A 59 4.49 -1.96 -6.37
N THR A 60 4.43 -2.62 -5.20
CA THR A 60 3.34 -2.42 -4.24
C THR A 60 3.28 -1.00 -3.73
N ILE A 61 4.43 -0.44 -3.32
CA ILE A 61 4.52 0.94 -2.83
C ILE A 61 4.10 1.93 -3.92
N TYR A 62 4.62 1.75 -5.13
CA TYR A 62 4.27 2.59 -6.28
C TYR A 62 2.76 2.58 -6.58
N GLN A 63 2.13 1.39 -6.57
CA GLN A 63 0.70 1.27 -6.82
C GLN A 63 -0.14 1.90 -5.69
N ILE A 64 0.32 1.87 -4.43
CA ILE A 64 -0.33 2.58 -3.33
C ILE A 64 -0.25 4.08 -3.56
N ILE A 65 0.93 4.65 -3.83
CA ILE A 65 1.09 6.10 -4.10
C ILE A 65 0.15 6.52 -5.24
N LYS A 66 0.16 5.78 -6.35
CA LYS A 66 -0.74 6.00 -7.50
C LYS A 66 -2.22 5.95 -7.17
N LEU A 67 -2.61 5.14 -6.19
CA LEU A 67 -4.01 5.01 -5.78
C LEU A 67 -4.48 6.25 -5.00
N PHE A 68 -3.58 6.86 -4.23
CA PHE A 68 -3.85 8.05 -3.41
C PHE A 68 -3.75 9.37 -4.20
N ASP A 69 -3.21 9.36 -5.43
CA ASP A 69 -3.31 10.46 -6.41
C ASP A 69 -4.76 10.69 -6.94
N GLY A 70 -5.75 10.02 -6.35
CA GLY A 70 -7.16 10.12 -6.71
C GLY A 70 -7.89 11.31 -6.09
N ASN A 71 -9.18 11.44 -6.42
CA ASN A 71 -10.04 12.45 -5.82
C ASN A 71 -10.37 12.11 -4.36
N MET A 72 -9.75 12.82 -3.42
CA MET A 72 -9.92 12.65 -1.97
C MET A 72 -10.83 13.70 -1.32
N LYS A 73 -11.54 14.53 -2.10
CA LYS A 73 -12.38 15.63 -1.56
C LYS A 73 -13.46 15.20 -0.57
N ALA A 74 -13.90 13.94 -0.63
CA ALA A 74 -14.95 13.42 0.23
C ALA A 74 -14.46 13.12 1.66
N VAL A 75 -13.16 12.89 1.86
CA VAL A 75 -12.60 12.54 3.18
C VAL A 75 -12.00 13.76 3.86
N THR A 76 -12.17 13.83 5.18
CA THR A 76 -11.62 14.90 6.04
C THR A 76 -10.36 14.44 6.78
N TRP A 77 -9.55 13.60 6.14
CA TRP A 77 -8.31 13.10 6.73
C TRP A 77 -7.30 14.24 6.90
N ASP A 78 -6.48 14.16 7.95
CA ASP A 78 -5.46 15.18 8.19
C ASP A 78 -4.46 15.23 7.03
N LYS A 79 -4.42 16.37 6.34
CA LYS A 79 -3.64 16.52 5.09
C LYS A 79 -2.14 16.37 5.36
N LYS A 80 -1.64 16.96 6.44
CA LYS A 80 -0.21 16.91 6.78
C LYS A 80 0.23 15.47 6.99
N ASN A 81 -0.53 14.72 7.77
CA ASN A 81 -0.30 13.31 8.04
C ASN A 81 -0.39 12.44 6.77
N LEU A 82 -1.30 12.75 5.85
CA LEU A 82 -1.37 12.06 4.57
C LEU A 82 -0.16 12.38 3.69
N ASP A 83 0.23 13.65 3.60
CA ASP A 83 1.39 14.09 2.83
C ASP A 83 2.68 13.45 3.39
N ASP A 84 2.86 13.45 4.72
CA ASP A 84 3.98 12.79 5.41
C ASP A 84 4.02 11.28 5.11
N PHE A 85 2.86 10.60 5.16
CA PHE A 85 2.75 9.19 4.80
C PHE A 85 3.18 8.93 3.35
N LEU A 86 2.71 9.73 2.39
CA LEU A 86 3.04 9.57 0.97
C LEU A 86 4.52 9.87 0.70
N ASN A 87 5.08 10.92 1.34
CA ASN A 87 6.50 11.25 1.25
C ASN A 87 7.38 10.09 1.74
N ILE A 88 7.00 9.44 2.85
CA ILE A 88 7.71 8.27 3.36
C ILE A 88 7.65 7.13 2.33
N LEU A 89 6.49 6.86 1.74
CA LEU A 89 6.36 5.83 0.71
C LEU A 89 7.21 6.14 -0.53
N GLU A 90 7.25 7.39 -0.99
CA GLU A 90 8.08 7.81 -2.12
C GLU A 90 9.58 7.62 -1.83
N CYS A 91 10.04 8.00 -0.64
CA CYS A 91 11.42 7.73 -0.21
C CYS A 91 11.74 6.22 -0.23
N GLN A 92 10.83 5.37 0.25
CA GLN A 92 11.01 3.92 0.20
C GLN A 92 11.03 3.38 -1.23
N PHE A 93 10.17 3.91 -2.10
CA PHE A 93 10.13 3.56 -3.50
C PHE A 93 11.47 3.87 -4.19
N GLU A 94 12.01 5.08 -4.02
CA GLU A 94 13.28 5.49 -4.64
C GLU A 94 14.46 4.65 -4.13
N ASN A 95 14.50 4.36 -2.82
CA ASN A 95 15.51 3.48 -2.24
C ASN A 95 15.47 2.08 -2.87
N LEU A 96 14.29 1.46 -2.97
CA LEU A 96 14.13 0.15 -3.61
C LEU A 96 14.38 0.19 -5.12
N ASN A 97 14.07 1.32 -5.78
CA ASN A 97 14.31 1.51 -7.20
C ASN A 97 15.80 1.49 -7.53
N SER A 98 16.65 2.02 -6.63
CA SER A 98 18.11 1.93 -6.75
C SER A 98 18.67 0.50 -6.63
N CYS A 99 17.87 -0.44 -6.11
CA CYS A 99 18.28 -1.82 -5.85
C CYS A 99 17.96 -2.79 -6.99
N VAL A 100 17.24 -2.35 -8.01
CA VAL A 100 16.73 -3.22 -9.06
C VAL A 100 17.18 -2.75 -10.43
N SER A 101 17.41 -3.68 -11.35
CA SER A 101 17.79 -3.34 -12.70
C SER A 101 16.69 -2.53 -13.41
N PRO A 102 17.04 -1.47 -14.17
CA PRO A 102 16.08 -0.75 -15.02
C PRO A 102 15.36 -1.65 -16.04
N ALA A 103 15.97 -2.79 -16.42
CA ALA A 103 15.39 -3.75 -17.35
C ALA A 103 14.30 -4.63 -16.70
N MET A 104 14.18 -4.60 -15.38
CA MET A 104 13.28 -5.46 -14.62
C MET A 104 11.82 -5.03 -14.79
N LYS A 105 10.97 -5.96 -15.22
CA LYS A 105 9.56 -5.66 -15.56
C LYS A 105 8.69 -5.59 -14.30
N PRO A 106 7.73 -4.65 -14.21
CA PRO A 106 6.83 -4.55 -13.05
C PRO A 106 5.93 -5.78 -12.89
N GLU A 107 5.50 -6.06 -11.66
CA GLU A 107 4.59 -7.18 -11.37
C GLU A 107 3.18 -6.91 -11.91
N ARG A 108 2.91 -7.43 -13.10
CA ARG A 108 1.66 -7.16 -13.85
C ARG A 108 0.42 -7.57 -13.06
N ARG A 109 0.46 -8.68 -12.31
CA ARG A 109 -0.70 -9.16 -11.54
C ARG A 109 -1.09 -8.16 -10.45
N LEU A 110 -0.09 -7.55 -9.81
CA LEU A 110 -0.28 -6.55 -8.78
C LEU A 110 -0.88 -5.25 -9.36
N LYS A 111 -0.34 -4.77 -10.48
CA LYS A 111 -0.91 -3.63 -11.22
C LYS A 111 -2.38 -3.87 -11.60
N TRP A 112 -2.72 -5.07 -12.07
CA TRP A 112 -4.12 -5.42 -12.37
C TRP A 112 -5.02 -5.42 -11.14
N TYR A 113 -4.52 -5.89 -10.00
CA TYR A 113 -5.24 -5.85 -8.74
C TYR A 113 -5.56 -4.40 -8.30
N PHE A 114 -4.59 -3.50 -8.28
CA PHE A 114 -4.82 -2.09 -7.91
C PHE A 114 -5.74 -1.36 -8.90
N ARG A 115 -5.67 -1.68 -10.19
CA ARG A 115 -6.65 -1.20 -11.18
C ARG A 115 -8.07 -1.66 -10.84
N LYS A 116 -8.24 -2.92 -10.38
CA LYS A 116 -9.54 -3.41 -9.91
C LYS A 116 -10.00 -2.68 -8.67
N LEU A 117 -9.12 -2.40 -7.69
CA LEU A 117 -9.47 -1.60 -6.51
C LEU A 117 -9.99 -0.21 -6.92
N ASN A 118 -9.23 0.53 -7.73
CA ASN A 118 -9.64 1.86 -8.20
C ASN A 118 -11.00 1.79 -8.92
N TRP A 119 -11.21 0.80 -9.80
CA TRP A 119 -12.47 0.72 -10.55
C TRP A 119 -13.66 0.25 -9.71
N LYS A 120 -13.51 -0.85 -8.96
CA LYS A 120 -14.60 -1.50 -8.23
C LYS A 120 -14.93 -0.84 -6.89
N VAL A 121 -13.99 -0.11 -6.31
CA VAL A 121 -14.16 0.57 -5.02
C VAL A 121 -14.30 2.06 -5.28
N LEU A 122 -13.20 2.77 -5.58
CA LEU A 122 -13.22 4.24 -5.70
C LEU A 122 -14.23 4.74 -6.74
N ARG A 123 -14.10 4.32 -8.01
CA ARG A 123 -14.96 4.82 -9.08
C ARG A 123 -16.42 4.39 -8.92
N LYS A 124 -16.68 3.12 -8.62
CA LYS A 124 -18.05 2.60 -8.47
C LYS A 124 -18.79 3.20 -7.27
N MET A 125 -18.08 3.53 -6.20
CA MET A 125 -18.64 4.18 -5.02
C MET A 125 -18.45 5.70 -5.03
N ASN A 126 -18.18 6.27 -6.22
CA ASN A 126 -18.04 7.70 -6.49
C ASN A 126 -17.10 8.44 -5.52
N TYR A 127 -15.95 7.82 -5.20
CA TYR A 127 -14.93 8.38 -4.30
C TYR A 127 -15.50 8.80 -2.93
N SER A 128 -16.58 8.15 -2.48
CA SER A 128 -17.21 8.41 -1.19
C SER A 128 -16.26 8.11 -0.02
N VAL A 129 -16.59 8.64 1.16
CA VAL A 129 -15.89 8.34 2.42
C VAL A 129 -15.74 6.82 2.61
N GLN A 130 -16.84 6.08 2.41
CA GLN A 130 -16.85 4.62 2.54
C GLN A 130 -15.86 3.92 1.60
N ALA A 131 -15.74 4.41 0.36
CA ALA A 131 -14.79 3.88 -0.62
C ALA A 131 -13.34 4.07 -0.14
N TRP A 132 -13.03 5.26 0.36
CA TRP A 132 -11.70 5.59 0.87
C TRP A 132 -11.37 4.84 2.17
N GLU A 133 -12.34 4.61 3.06
CA GLU A 133 -12.12 3.76 4.24
C GLU A 133 -11.82 2.30 3.87
N LEU A 134 -12.46 1.76 2.81
CA LEU A 134 -12.08 0.45 2.26
C LEU A 134 -10.66 0.46 1.70
N ILE A 135 -10.29 1.48 0.92
CA ILE A 135 -8.92 1.62 0.40
C ILE A 135 -7.89 1.73 1.52
N ARG A 136 -8.18 2.48 2.58
CA ARG A 136 -7.32 2.59 3.77
C ARG A 136 -7.10 1.21 4.42
N LYS A 137 -8.17 0.43 4.60
CA LYS A 137 -8.09 -0.93 5.16
C LYS A 137 -7.23 -1.85 4.28
N GLU A 138 -7.45 -1.85 2.98
CA GLU A 138 -6.64 -2.64 2.03
C GLU A 138 -5.16 -2.21 2.05
N THR A 139 -4.90 -0.90 2.09
CA THR A 139 -3.55 -0.33 2.16
C THR A 139 -2.83 -0.77 3.43
N LYS A 140 -3.51 -0.75 4.59
CA LYS A 140 -2.98 -1.27 5.85
C LYS A 140 -2.54 -2.73 5.72
N CYS A 141 -3.40 -3.57 5.13
CA CYS A 141 -3.08 -4.98 4.91
C CYS A 141 -1.85 -5.17 4.01
N HIS A 142 -1.75 -4.39 2.92
CA HIS A 142 -0.56 -4.41 2.07
C HIS A 142 0.71 -4.06 2.86
N LEU A 143 0.72 -2.95 3.59
CA LEU A 143 1.88 -2.50 4.36
C LEU A 143 2.32 -3.52 5.42
N GLN A 144 1.36 -4.16 6.10
CA GLN A 144 1.66 -5.23 7.07
C GLN A 144 2.36 -6.42 6.39
N ARG A 145 1.86 -6.85 5.23
CA ARG A 145 2.47 -7.95 4.47
C ARG A 145 3.83 -7.58 3.90
N LEU A 146 4.03 -6.33 3.48
CA LEU A 146 5.35 -5.83 3.07
C LEU A 146 6.35 -5.84 4.23
N GLY A 147 5.92 -5.52 5.45
CA GLY A 147 6.76 -5.59 6.65
C GLY A 147 7.29 -7.01 6.90
N ILE A 148 6.41 -8.01 6.80
CA ILE A 148 6.79 -9.43 6.93
C ILE A 148 7.78 -9.82 5.82
N LEU A 149 7.45 -9.50 4.56
CA LEU A 149 8.27 -9.85 3.41
C LEU A 149 9.66 -9.19 3.49
N ALA A 150 9.73 -7.96 3.98
CA ALA A 150 10.98 -7.26 4.24
C ALA A 150 11.83 -7.91 5.32
N GLY A 151 11.20 -8.39 6.39
CA GLY A 151 11.90 -9.11 7.46
C GLY A 151 12.57 -10.40 7.00
N GLN A 152 12.12 -10.99 5.89
CA GLN A 152 12.72 -12.20 5.29
C GLN A 152 13.95 -11.92 4.41
N MET A 153 14.28 -10.63 4.18
CA MET A 153 15.40 -10.23 3.30
C MET A 153 16.69 -9.93 4.07
N TYR A 154 16.71 -10.19 5.39
CA TYR A 154 17.88 -10.10 6.27
C TYR A 154 18.17 -11.47 6.88
#